data_AF-K1QAE6-F1
#
_entry.id   AF-K1QAE6-F1
#
_cell.length_a   1.000
_cell.length_b   1.000
_cell.length_c   1.000
_cell.angle_alpha   90.00
_cell.angle_beta   90.00
_cell.angle_gamma   90.00
#
_symmetry.space_group_name_H-M   'P 1'
#
loop_
_entity.id
_entity.type
_entity.pdbx_description
1 polymer ?
#
loop_
_entity_poly.entity_id
_entity_poly.type
_entity_poly.pdbx_seq_one_letter_code
_entity_poly.pdbx_strand_id
1 'polypeptide(L)'
;MAAHLFPILIALLVHCTDGDVAKVMEDVTMVTVTSTESVNAVECRDAPDVDCLLYSSTKICDKDSIYYPWAKARCPFYCGFCQRPTLTILCKDEIPNCEDYSRDLCTNPLYRIFREKNCRKSCKICTDFDSVPNTDSLVG
;
A
#
# COMPACT_ATOMS: atom_id res chain seq x y z
N MET A 1 25.94 62.11 51.92
CA MET A 1 25.27 62.75 50.77
C MET A 1 25.23 61.74 49.62
N ALA A 2 24.09 61.65 48.94
CA ALA A 2 23.79 60.88 47.71
C ALA A 2 23.78 59.33 47.83
N ALA A 3 22.70 58.57 47.60
CA ALA A 3 21.67 58.53 46.54
C ALA A 3 22.03 57.60 45.35
N HIS A 4 21.31 56.47 45.30
CA HIS A 4 20.68 55.79 44.14
C HIS A 4 21.49 54.97 43.09
N LEU A 5 21.09 53.68 43.00
CA LEU A 5 20.71 52.85 41.81
C LEU A 5 21.75 52.39 40.76
N PHE A 6 21.89 51.04 40.64
CA PHE A 6 22.11 50.13 39.46
C PHE A 6 23.25 50.42 38.43
N PRO A 7 23.94 49.39 37.87
CA PRO A 7 23.38 48.34 36.97
C PRO A 7 23.92 46.90 37.20
N ILE A 8 23.11 45.85 37.11
CA ILE A 8 22.76 44.99 35.94
C ILE A 8 23.96 44.35 35.20
N LEU A 9 24.21 43.11 35.61
CA LEU A 9 24.58 41.87 34.89
C LEU A 9 24.42 41.87 33.34
N ILE A 10 25.47 41.59 32.56
CA ILE A 10 25.37 40.85 31.28
C ILE A 10 26.67 40.06 31.03
N ALA A 11 26.59 38.73 31.10
CA ALA A 11 27.50 37.84 30.39
C ALA A 11 26.65 36.91 29.51
N LEU A 12 26.74 37.13 28.20
CA LEU A 12 26.35 36.18 27.15
C LEU A 12 27.11 34.85 27.38
N LEU A 13 26.54 33.69 27.09
CA LEU A 13 26.50 33.02 25.77
C LEU A 13 25.45 31.89 25.85
N VAL A 14 24.35 31.93 25.07
CA VAL A 14 24.05 31.12 23.86
C VAL A 14 24.21 29.60 24.13
N HIS A 15 23.18 28.75 24.00
CA HIS A 15 22.74 28.12 22.74
C HIS A 15 21.23 27.80 22.68
N CYS A 16 20.65 28.09 21.51
CA CYS A 16 19.31 27.81 20.99
C CYS A 16 19.00 26.29 20.92
N THR A 17 17.76 25.79 20.83
CA THR A 17 16.39 26.23 21.12
C THR A 17 15.55 24.97 20.88
N ASP A 18 14.97 24.37 21.93
CA ASP A 18 13.84 23.44 21.78
C ASP A 18 12.63 24.18 22.33
N GLY A 19 11.89 24.79 21.40
CA GLY A 19 10.65 25.52 21.69
C GLY A 19 9.46 24.61 21.47
N ASP A 20 8.96 24.07 22.58
CA ASP A 20 7.61 23.53 22.73
C ASP A 20 6.54 24.47 22.19
N VAL A 21 5.46 23.91 21.64
CA VAL A 21 4.16 24.60 21.70
C VAL A 21 3.12 23.64 22.25
N ALA A 22 3.14 23.51 23.57
CA ALA A 22 1.98 23.13 24.35
C ALA A 22 1.22 24.39 24.79
N LYS A 23 -0.07 24.43 24.43
CA LYS A 23 -1.19 25.03 25.17
C LYS A 23 -1.42 26.55 25.09
N VAL A 24 -2.46 26.94 24.35
CA VAL A 24 -3.46 27.92 24.83
C VAL A 24 -4.86 27.44 24.40
N MET A 25 -5.72 27.23 25.39
CA MET A 25 -7.18 27.19 25.27
C MET A 25 -7.69 28.62 25.48
N GLU A 26 -8.52 29.17 24.58
CA GLU A 26 -9.87 29.67 24.91
C GLU A 26 -10.57 30.26 23.67
N ASP A 27 -11.87 30.00 23.59
CA ASP A 27 -12.90 30.59 22.74
C ASP A 27 -12.99 30.20 21.25
N VAL A 28 -13.39 28.95 20.98
CA VAL A 28 -14.28 28.63 19.84
C VAL A 28 -15.27 27.55 20.30
N THR A 29 -16.54 27.85 20.08
CA THR A 29 -17.73 27.00 20.21
C THR A 29 -17.49 25.51 19.93
N MET A 30 -18.05 24.63 20.79
CA MET A 30 -18.01 23.18 20.67
C MET A 30 -18.56 22.70 19.32
N VAL A 31 -17.68 22.56 18.32
CA VAL A 31 -17.89 21.56 17.28
C VAL A 31 -17.37 20.26 17.89
N THR A 32 -18.30 19.43 18.36
CA THR A 32 -18.00 18.02 18.61
C THR A 32 -17.65 17.40 17.27
N VAL A 33 -16.38 17.47 16.89
CA VAL A 33 -15.84 16.59 15.87
C VAL A 33 -15.78 15.24 16.56
N THR A 34 -16.88 14.50 16.45
CA THR A 34 -16.86 13.05 16.53
C THR A 34 -16.00 12.61 15.36
N SER A 35 -14.68 12.70 15.55
CA SER A 35 -13.74 11.99 14.72
C SER A 35 -13.91 10.54 15.12
N THR A 36 -14.91 9.89 14.53
CA THR A 36 -14.69 8.53 14.04
C THR A 36 -13.59 8.64 13.00
N GLU A 37 -12.35 8.83 13.46
CA GLU A 37 -11.23 8.20 12.80
C GLU A 37 -11.53 6.71 12.96
N SER A 38 -12.32 6.19 12.01
CA SER A 38 -11.90 4.95 11.40
C SER A 38 -10.43 5.19 11.12
N VAL A 39 -9.54 4.54 11.88
CA VAL A 39 -8.23 4.20 11.39
C VAL A 39 -8.53 3.66 10.02
N ASN A 40 -8.33 4.49 9.00
CA ASN A 40 -8.63 4.13 7.63
C ASN A 40 -7.50 3.15 7.36
N ALA A 41 -7.74 1.89 7.72
CA ALA A 41 -6.84 0.80 7.51
C ALA A 41 -6.48 0.96 6.04
N VAL A 42 -5.21 1.33 5.79
CA VAL A 42 -4.74 1.64 4.44
C VAL A 42 -5.24 0.52 3.58
N GLU A 43 -6.26 0.81 2.77
CA GLU A 43 -6.97 -0.24 2.06
C GLU A 43 -5.90 -0.87 1.19
N CYS A 44 -5.64 -2.15 1.42
CA CYS A 44 -4.47 -2.81 0.87
C CYS A 44 -4.66 -3.03 -0.64
N ARG A 45 -4.44 -1.98 -1.43
CA ARG A 45 -4.68 -1.98 -2.86
C ARG A 45 -3.46 -1.48 -3.60
N ASP A 46 -3.31 -1.96 -4.82
CA ASP A 46 -2.36 -1.41 -5.76
C ASP A 46 -2.82 -0.02 -6.21
N ALA A 47 -1.88 0.79 -6.67
CA ALA A 47 -2.17 2.12 -7.17
C ALA A 47 -3.07 2.04 -8.43
N PRO A 48 -4.17 2.80 -8.52
CA PRO A 48 -5.17 2.65 -9.58
C PRO A 48 -4.65 3.01 -10.98
N ASP A 49 -3.56 3.76 -11.05
CA ASP A 49 -2.89 4.19 -12.28
C ASP A 49 -1.73 3.26 -12.70
N VAL A 50 -1.53 2.13 -12.00
CA VAL A 50 -0.46 1.16 -12.30
C VAL A 50 -1.06 -0.23 -12.43
N ASP A 51 -0.87 -0.86 -13.60
CA ASP A 51 -1.14 -2.28 -13.76
C ASP A 51 0.05 -3.11 -13.27
N CYS A 52 0.05 -3.44 -11.98
CA CYS A 52 1.11 -4.22 -11.34
C CYS A 52 1.30 -5.61 -11.98
N LEU A 53 0.25 -6.16 -12.61
CA LEU A 53 0.33 -7.44 -13.32
C LEU A 53 1.18 -7.36 -14.59
N LEU A 54 1.57 -6.18 -15.10
CA LEU A 54 2.49 -6.09 -16.24
C LEU A 54 3.96 -6.30 -15.83
N TYR A 55 4.28 -6.09 -14.56
CA TYR A 55 5.64 -6.18 -14.06
C TYR A 55 5.96 -7.60 -13.61
N SER A 56 7.25 -7.94 -13.59
CA SER A 56 7.71 -9.22 -13.06
C SER A 56 7.80 -9.15 -11.54
N SER A 57 6.98 -9.94 -10.84
CA SER A 57 7.00 -10.02 -9.37
C SER A 57 8.40 -10.32 -8.81
N THR A 58 9.17 -11.20 -9.48
CA THR A 58 10.55 -11.53 -9.07
C THR A 58 11.53 -10.38 -9.26
N LYS A 59 11.16 -9.32 -9.98
CA LYS A 59 11.98 -8.11 -10.18
C LYS A 59 11.53 -6.95 -9.33
N ILE A 60 10.22 -6.73 -9.16
CA ILE A 60 9.73 -5.55 -8.43
C ILE A 60 9.45 -5.83 -6.95
N CYS A 61 9.09 -7.06 -6.59
CA CYS A 61 8.70 -7.40 -5.22
C CYS A 61 9.88 -7.89 -4.35
N ASP A 62 11.03 -8.19 -4.97
CA ASP A 62 12.25 -8.59 -4.24
C ASP A 62 12.77 -7.42 -3.40
N LYS A 63 13.02 -7.65 -2.11
CA LYS A 63 13.54 -6.66 -1.15
C LYS A 63 14.90 -6.07 -1.54
N ASP A 64 15.70 -6.83 -2.28
CA ASP A 64 17.04 -6.44 -2.70
C ASP A 64 17.03 -5.73 -4.06
N SER A 65 15.84 -5.62 -4.69
CA SER A 65 15.66 -4.90 -5.95
C SER A 65 15.65 -3.38 -5.75
N ILE A 66 16.23 -2.67 -6.72
CA ILE A 66 16.12 -1.20 -6.80
C ILE A 66 14.67 -0.72 -6.93
N TYR A 67 13.77 -1.57 -7.43
CA TYR A 67 12.35 -1.25 -7.59
C TYR A 67 11.53 -1.51 -6.32
N TYR A 68 12.11 -2.13 -5.30
CA TYR A 68 11.41 -2.48 -4.06
C TYR A 68 10.71 -1.29 -3.38
N PRO A 69 11.33 -0.09 -3.25
CA PRO A 69 10.64 1.06 -2.67
C PRO A 69 9.43 1.51 -3.49
N TRP A 70 9.54 1.46 -4.82
CA TRP A 70 8.44 1.78 -5.72
C TRP A 70 7.32 0.74 -5.60
N ALA A 71 7.65 -0.54 -5.58
CA ALA A 71 6.66 -1.62 -5.44
C ALA A 71 5.93 -1.54 -4.09
N LYS A 72 6.63 -1.19 -3.00
CA LYS A 72 5.98 -0.94 -1.70
C LYS A 72 4.95 0.18 -1.73
N ALA A 73 5.20 1.23 -2.48
CA ALA A 73 4.29 2.37 -2.56
C ALA A 73 3.15 2.16 -3.59
N ARG A 74 3.38 1.34 -4.62
CA ARG A 74 2.52 1.30 -5.83
C ARG A 74 1.87 -0.04 -6.09
N CYS A 75 2.51 -1.13 -5.67
CA CYS A 75 2.03 -2.50 -5.84
C CYS A 75 2.02 -3.30 -4.51
N PRO A 76 1.58 -2.73 -3.37
CA PRO A 76 1.70 -3.40 -2.09
C PRO A 76 0.85 -4.66 -1.98
N PHE A 77 -0.27 -4.72 -2.71
CA PHE A 77 -1.12 -5.90 -2.73
C PHE A 77 -0.54 -6.97 -3.67
N TYR A 78 -0.21 -6.62 -4.91
CA TYR A 78 0.42 -7.53 -5.87
C TYR A 78 1.71 -8.17 -5.33
N CYS A 79 2.52 -7.40 -4.61
CA CYS A 79 3.76 -7.91 -4.01
C CYS A 79 3.56 -8.57 -2.64
N GLY A 80 2.33 -8.63 -2.12
CA GLY A 80 2.03 -9.27 -0.83
C GLY A 80 2.61 -8.55 0.39
N PHE A 81 2.91 -7.25 0.27
CA PHE A 81 3.38 -6.41 1.39
C PHE A 81 2.25 -6.04 2.35
N CYS A 82 1.01 -6.18 1.89
CA CYS A 82 -0.19 -6.14 2.70
C CYS A 82 -1.17 -7.22 2.22
N GLN A 83 -2.24 -7.46 2.97
CA GLN A 83 -3.27 -8.45 2.62
C GLN A 83 -4.67 -7.82 2.64
N ARG A 84 -5.57 -8.38 1.83
CA ARG A 84 -7.02 -8.11 1.86
C ARG A 84 -7.78 -9.41 2.08
N PRO A 85 -9.04 -9.34 2.52
CA PRO A 85 -9.93 -10.48 2.44
C PRO A 85 -9.91 -11.07 1.02
N THR A 86 -9.72 -12.38 0.93
CA THR A 86 -9.80 -13.13 -0.31
C THR A 86 -11.12 -13.88 -0.37
N LEU A 87 -11.56 -14.15 -1.59
CA LEU A 87 -12.63 -15.10 -1.88
C LEU A 87 -12.00 -16.40 -2.35
N THR A 88 -12.47 -17.50 -1.79
CA THR A 88 -12.16 -18.82 -2.33
C THR A 88 -13.09 -19.09 -3.49
N ILE A 89 -12.54 -19.21 -4.69
CA ILE A 89 -13.29 -19.51 -5.92
C ILE A 89 -12.90 -20.87 -6.47
N LEU A 90 -13.78 -21.46 -7.27
CA LEU A 90 -13.48 -22.72 -7.95
C LEU A 90 -12.35 -22.53 -8.96
N CYS A 91 -11.39 -23.46 -8.97
CA CYS A 91 -10.38 -23.52 -10.02
C CYS A 91 -11.01 -23.99 -11.33
N LYS A 92 -11.12 -23.06 -12.27
CA LYS A 92 -11.59 -23.31 -13.63
C LYS A 92 -10.83 -22.42 -14.61
N ASP A 93 -10.85 -22.83 -15.87
CA ASP A 93 -10.53 -21.96 -16.98
C ASP A 93 -11.74 -21.05 -17.26
N GLU A 94 -11.44 -19.82 -17.67
CA GLU A 94 -12.47 -18.83 -18.00
C GLU A 94 -12.93 -18.99 -19.45
N ILE A 95 -12.03 -19.39 -20.35
CA ILE A 95 -12.36 -19.70 -21.74
C ILE A 95 -12.37 -21.22 -21.98
N PRO A 96 -13.23 -21.72 -22.88
CA PRO A 96 -13.42 -23.17 -23.06
C PRO A 96 -12.30 -23.86 -23.84
N ASN A 97 -11.48 -23.11 -24.59
CA ASN A 97 -10.52 -23.65 -25.57
C ASN A 97 -9.07 -23.61 -25.08
N CYS A 98 -8.83 -23.60 -23.76
CA CYS A 98 -7.47 -23.56 -23.21
C CYS A 98 -6.60 -24.76 -23.66
N GLU A 99 -7.21 -25.92 -23.89
CA GLU A 99 -6.53 -27.13 -24.39
C GLU A 99 -6.16 -27.06 -25.89
N ASP A 100 -6.78 -26.16 -26.65
CA ASP A 100 -6.52 -26.01 -28.09
C ASP A 100 -5.28 -25.14 -28.36
N TYR A 101 -4.88 -24.31 -27.38
CA TYR A 101 -3.68 -23.51 -27.50
C TYR A 101 -2.43 -24.38 -27.37
N SER A 102 -1.34 -23.91 -27.99
CA SER A 102 -0.04 -24.55 -27.84
C SER A 102 0.40 -24.60 -26.38
N ARG A 103 1.12 -25.67 -26.02
CA ARG A 103 1.61 -25.95 -24.66
C ARG A 103 2.53 -24.85 -24.12
N ASP A 104 3.16 -24.08 -25.00
CA ASP A 104 3.98 -22.93 -24.62
C ASP A 104 3.16 -21.79 -24.00
N LEU A 105 1.82 -21.77 -24.15
CA LEU A 105 0.93 -20.85 -23.44
C LEU A 105 1.24 -20.80 -21.94
N CYS A 106 1.52 -21.96 -21.34
CA CYS A 106 1.73 -22.10 -19.91
C CYS A 106 3.13 -21.72 -19.44
N THR A 107 4.13 -21.74 -20.33
CA THR A 107 5.54 -21.53 -19.96
C THR A 107 6.11 -20.22 -20.50
N ASN A 108 5.61 -19.74 -21.63
CA ASN A 108 6.09 -18.52 -22.26
C ASN A 108 5.71 -17.29 -21.41
N PRO A 109 6.68 -16.46 -20.97
CA PRO A 109 6.40 -15.27 -20.17
C PRO A 109 5.47 -14.27 -20.87
N LEU A 110 5.47 -14.22 -22.21
CA LEU A 110 4.62 -13.32 -22.99
C LEU A 110 3.13 -13.57 -22.76
N TYR A 111 2.75 -14.82 -22.45
CA TYR A 111 1.35 -15.20 -22.21
C TYR A 111 0.97 -15.25 -20.74
N ARG A 112 1.81 -14.76 -19.82
CA ARG A 112 1.55 -14.86 -18.37
C ARG A 112 0.19 -14.32 -17.97
N ILE A 113 -0.11 -13.08 -18.34
CA ILE A 113 -1.36 -12.43 -17.97
C ILE A 113 -2.55 -13.16 -18.59
N PHE A 114 -2.40 -13.62 -19.85
CA PHE A 114 -3.45 -14.36 -20.52
C PHE A 114 -3.74 -15.68 -19.82
N ARG A 115 -2.73 -16.51 -19.51
CA ARG A 115 -2.95 -17.81 -18.84
C ARG A 115 -3.47 -17.64 -17.42
N GLU A 116 -3.01 -16.62 -16.69
CA GLU A 116 -3.46 -16.33 -15.32
C GLU A 116 -4.92 -15.87 -15.29
N LYS A 117 -5.41 -15.21 -16.33
CA LYS A 117 -6.83 -14.80 -16.41
C LYS A 117 -7.73 -15.86 -17.01
N ASN A 118 -7.24 -16.62 -17.99
CA ASN A 118 -8.10 -17.42 -18.85
C ASN A 118 -7.92 -18.93 -18.70
N CYS A 119 -6.71 -19.40 -18.42
CA CYS A 119 -6.34 -20.81 -18.56
C CYS A 119 -5.64 -21.36 -17.31
N ARG A 120 -6.08 -20.93 -16.13
CA ARG A 120 -5.41 -21.29 -14.87
C ARG A 120 -5.45 -22.78 -14.59
N LYS A 121 -6.56 -23.46 -14.88
CA LYS A 121 -6.72 -24.88 -14.62
C LYS A 121 -5.93 -25.69 -15.65
N SER A 122 -6.09 -25.42 -16.94
CA SER A 122 -5.29 -26.05 -18.00
C SER A 122 -3.78 -25.88 -17.79
N CYS A 123 -3.35 -24.69 -17.37
CA CYS A 123 -1.95 -24.42 -17.06
C CYS A 123 -1.50 -24.83 -15.64
N LYS A 124 -2.37 -25.49 -14.86
CA LYS A 124 -2.08 -25.97 -13.49
C LYS A 124 -1.60 -24.87 -12.55
N ILE A 125 -2.07 -23.65 -12.77
CA ILE A 125 -1.87 -22.50 -11.88
C ILE A 125 -2.72 -22.66 -10.61
N CYS A 126 -3.88 -23.31 -10.72
CA CYS A 126 -4.73 -23.71 -9.60
C CYS A 126 -5.12 -25.20 -9.72
N THR A 127 -5.67 -25.80 -8.65
CA THR A 127 -6.13 -27.21 -8.64
C THR A 127 -7.62 -27.35 -8.38
N ASP A 128 -8.07 -27.13 -7.15
CA ASP A 128 -9.45 -27.34 -6.71
C ASP A 128 -10.13 -25.99 -6.47
N PHE A 129 -9.48 -25.17 -5.64
CA PHE A 129 -9.91 -23.82 -5.33
C PHE A 129 -8.73 -22.86 -5.42
N ASP A 130 -9.04 -21.59 -5.63
CA ASP A 130 -8.07 -20.50 -5.68
C ASP A 130 -8.50 -19.38 -4.74
N SER A 131 -7.54 -18.68 -4.15
CA SER A 131 -7.77 -17.53 -3.28
C SER A 131 -7.55 -16.26 -4.08
N VAL A 132 -8.64 -15.63 -4.52
CA VAL A 132 -8.57 -14.38 -5.27
C VAL A 132 -8.89 -13.18 -4.38
N PRO A 133 -8.38 -11.98 -4.68
CA PRO A 133 -8.72 -10.78 -3.92
C PRO A 133 -10.23 -10.52 -4.03
N ASN A 134 -10.89 -10.17 -2.92
CA ASN A 134 -12.28 -9.74 -2.98
C ASN A 134 -12.37 -8.34 -3.62
N THR A 135 -12.78 -8.28 -4.88
CA THR A 135 -12.95 -7.03 -5.63
C THR A 135 -14.34 -6.40 -5.46
N ASP A 136 -15.31 -7.12 -4.86
CA ASP A 136 -16.68 -6.62 -4.66
C ASP A 136 -16.74 -5.48 -3.62
N SER A 137 -15.68 -5.25 -2.85
CA SER A 137 -15.56 -4.09 -1.97
C SER A 137 -15.17 -2.79 -2.68
N LEU A 138 -14.91 -2.82 -3.99
CA LEU A 138 -14.50 -1.65 -4.79
C LEU A 138 -15.62 -1.06 -5.65
N VAL A 139 -16.80 -1.67 -5.67
CA VAL A 139 -18.00 -1.14 -6.33
C VAL A 139 -19.02 -0.78 -5.24
N GLY A 140 -18.73 0.31 -4.54
CA GLY A 140 -19.65 0.98 -3.60
C GLY A 140 -19.89 2.40 -4.05
#